data_AF-A0A554KN04-F1
#
_entry.id   AF-A0A554KN04-F1
#
_cell.length_a   1.000
_cell.length_b   1.000
_cell.length_c   1.000
_cell.angle_alpha   90.00
_cell.angle_beta   90.00
_cell.angle_gamma   90.00
#
_symmetry.space_group_name_H-M   'P 1'
#
loop_
_entity.id
_entity.type
_entity.pdbx_description
1 polymer ?
#
loop_
_entity_poly.entity_id
_entity_poly.type
_entity_poly.pdbx_seq_one_letter_code
_entity_poly.pdbx_strand_id
1 'polypeptide(L)'
;MTSEKILEAAGDCKRLLVARNIPSARFPADSFPDLESETLAHTHYMLDEIINVFIPADRREKAFRWLGFVQGVLWSKKLLVIADLKNQNRPASN
;
A
#
# COMPACT_ATOMS: atom_id res chain seq x y z
N MET A 1 -10.20 -10.37 -4.11
CA MET A 1 -8.83 -10.30 -4.67
C MET A 1 -8.02 -11.45 -4.09
N THR A 2 -7.22 -12.16 -4.89
CA THR A 2 -6.39 -13.27 -4.38
C THR A 2 -5.16 -12.74 -3.62
N SER A 3 -4.48 -13.62 -2.88
CA SER A 3 -3.24 -13.26 -2.17
C SER A 3 -2.16 -12.77 -3.14
N GLU A 4 -2.03 -13.42 -4.29
CA GLU A 4 -1.08 -13.10 -5.35
C GLU A 4 -1.35 -11.70 -5.89
N LYS A 5 -2.62 -11.36 -6.13
CA LYS A 5 -2.99 -10.04 -6.64
C LYS A 5 -2.78 -8.94 -5.59
N ILE A 6 -2.99 -9.24 -4.30
CA ILE A 6 -2.65 -8.32 -3.21
C ILE A 6 -1.15 -8.07 -3.16
N LEU A 7 -0.33 -9.12 -3.27
CA LEU A 7 1.13 -9.00 -3.30
C LEU A 7 1.61 -8.20 -4.51
N GLU A 8 1.04 -8.44 -5.69
CA GLU A 8 1.37 -7.70 -6.91
C GLU A 8 1.08 -6.20 -6.74
N ALA A 9 -0.14 -5.85 -6.36
CA ALA A 9 -0.56 -4.46 -6.17
C ALA A 9 0.21 -3.75 -5.04
N ALA A 10 0.45 -4.44 -3.92
CA ALA A 10 1.29 -3.91 -2.84
C ALA A 10 2.74 -3.72 -3.31
N GLY A 11 3.26 -4.65 -4.11
CA GLY A 11 4.60 -4.56 -4.70
C GLY A 11 4.76 -3.37 -5.64
N ASP A 12 3.76 -3.09 -6.49
CA ASP A 12 3.74 -1.89 -7.34
C ASP A 12 3.80 -0.60 -6.52
N CYS A 13 2.93 -0.50 -5.51
CA CYS A 13 2.91 0.66 -4.61
C CYS A 13 4.24 0.81 -3.86
N LYS A 14 4.85 -0.30 -3.42
CA LYS A 14 6.13 -0.28 -2.72
C LYS A 14 7.26 0.19 -3.63
N ARG A 15 7.32 -0.31 -4.87
CA ARG A 15 8.31 0.14 -5.88
C ARG A 15 8.21 1.64 -6.13
N LEU A 16 7.00 2.19 -6.18
CA LEU A 16 6.75 3.62 -6.35
C LEU A 16 7.37 4.47 -5.23
N LEU A 17 7.24 4.02 -3.97
CA LEU A 17 7.77 4.70 -2.79
C LEU A 17 9.29 4.53 -2.68
N VAL A 18 9.81 3.33 -2.96
CA VAL A 18 11.26 3.07 -3.01
C VAL A 18 11.94 3.93 -4.07
N ALA A 19 11.37 4.05 -5.28
CA ALA A 19 11.90 4.89 -6.34
C ALA A 19 11.96 6.40 -5.98
N ARG A 20 11.20 6.81 -4.95
CA ARG A 20 11.18 8.18 -4.41
C ARG A 20 12.03 8.35 -3.15
N ASN A 21 12.81 7.33 -2.77
CA ASN A 21 13.59 7.29 -1.53
C ASN A 21 12.74 7.52 -0.27
N ILE A 22 11.47 7.10 -0.29
CA ILE A 22 10.62 7.17 0.90
C ILE A 22 10.98 6.00 1.82
N PRO A 23 11.42 6.25 3.07
CA PRO A 23 11.76 5.18 4.00
C PRO A 23 10.50 4.45 4.47
N SER A 24 10.66 3.20 4.92
CA SER A 24 9.59 2.48 5.62
C SER A 24 9.66 2.82 7.11
N ALA A 25 8.65 3.52 7.63
CA ALA A 25 8.62 3.90 9.03
C ALA A 25 7.18 3.95 9.55
N ARG A 26 6.92 3.33 10.70
CA ARG A 26 5.61 3.38 11.34
C ARG A 26 5.39 4.74 12.00
N PHE A 27 4.29 5.41 11.68
CA PHE A 27 3.86 6.63 12.37
C PHE A 27 3.03 6.28 13.64
N PRO A 28 3.11 7.08 14.72
CA PRO A 28 2.29 6.90 15.91
C PRO A 28 0.78 6.89 15.61
N ALA A 29 0.03 6.05 16.32
CA ALA A 29 -1.41 5.85 16.03
C ALA A 29 -2.31 6.93 16.63
N ASP A 30 -1.78 7.71 17.57
CA ASP A 30 -2.46 8.72 18.38
C ASP A 30 -2.11 10.15 17.96
N SER A 31 -1.41 10.31 16.83
CA SER A 31 -0.96 11.59 16.29
C SER A 31 -1.36 11.76 14.83
N PHE A 32 -1.39 13.01 14.37
CA PHE A 32 -1.49 13.32 12.94
C PHE A 32 -0.10 13.58 12.35
N PRO A 33 0.18 13.13 11.12
CA PRO A 33 1.40 13.51 10.41
C PRO A 33 1.33 15.00 10.01
N ASP A 34 2.38 15.74 10.32
CA ASP A 34 2.51 17.15 9.92
C ASP A 34 3.16 17.25 8.53
N LEU A 35 4.02 16.29 8.20
CA LEU A 35 4.74 16.25 6.94
C LEU A 35 4.17 15.17 6.01
N GLU A 36 4.17 15.48 4.72
CA GLU A 36 3.80 14.48 3.70
C GLU A 36 4.72 13.26 3.72
N SER A 37 6.01 13.47 3.99
CA SER A 37 6.99 12.39 4.11
C SER A 37 6.64 11.39 5.21
N GLU A 38 6.04 11.82 6.32
CA GLU A 38 5.61 10.94 7.41
C GLU A 38 4.42 10.06 6.97
N THR A 39 3.47 10.66 6.27
CA THR A 39 2.33 9.94 5.68
C THR A 39 2.81 8.87 4.69
N LEU A 40 3.73 9.24 3.79
CA LEU A 40 4.27 8.32 2.79
C LEU A 40 5.15 7.25 3.43
N ALA A 41 5.93 7.57 4.46
CA ALA A 41 6.74 6.59 5.18
C ALA A 41 5.88 5.57 5.92
N HIS A 42 4.76 6.01 6.52
CA HIS A 42 3.79 5.10 7.12
C HIS A 42 3.11 4.21 6.08
N THR A 43 2.78 4.78 4.92
CA THR A 43 2.24 4.03 3.79
C THR A 43 3.21 2.93 3.34
N HIS A 44 4.52 3.22 3.29
CA HIS A 44 5.54 2.22 3.00
C HIS A 44 5.58 1.11 4.07
N TYR A 45 5.55 1.47 5.35
CA TYR A 45 5.43 0.50 6.44
C TYR A 45 4.20 -0.40 6.30
N MET A 46 3.04 0.16 5.94
CA MET A 46 1.83 -0.62 5.74
C MET A 46 1.97 -1.65 4.60
N LEU A 47 2.70 -1.31 3.54
CA LEU A 47 3.00 -2.23 2.44
C LEU A 47 3.91 -3.37 2.89
N ASP A 48 4.89 -3.09 3.75
CA ASP A 48 5.74 -4.13 4.35
C ASP A 48 4.93 -5.09 5.21
N GLU A 49 3.98 -4.59 6.02
CA GLU A 49 3.09 -5.43 6.82
C GLU A 49 2.17 -6.29 5.94
N ILE A 50 1.64 -5.74 4.86
CA ILE A 50 0.83 -6.51 3.89
C ILE A 50 1.66 -7.69 3.35
N ILE A 51 2.84 -7.40 2.83
CA ILE A 51 3.68 -8.37 2.10
C ILE A 51 4.28 -9.41 3.04
N ASN A 52 4.85 -8.97 4.18
CA ASN A 52 5.68 -9.82 5.03
C ASN A 52 4.91 -10.41 6.22
N VAL A 53 3.73 -9.88 6.58
CA VAL A 53 3.05 -10.23 7.85
C VAL A 53 1.60 -10.67 7.64
N PHE A 54 0.82 -10.04 6.78
CA PHE A 54 -0.60 -10.39 6.62
C PHE A 54 -0.84 -11.49 5.59
N ILE A 55 -0.21 -11.41 4.42
CA ILE A 55 -0.36 -12.45 3.40
C ILE A 55 0.20 -13.81 3.85
N PRO A 56 1.43 -13.90 4.43
CA PRO A 56 1.95 -15.18 4.94
C PRO A 56 1.12 -15.78 6.08
N ALA A 57 0.38 -14.96 6.82
CA ALA A 57 -0.49 -15.37 7.92
C ALA A 57 -1.95 -15.63 7.49
N ASP A 58 -2.24 -15.71 6.19
CA ASP A 58 -3.59 -15.86 5.61
C ASP A 58 -4.61 -14.77 6.06
N ARG A 59 -4.13 -13.59 6.47
CA ARG A 59 -4.98 -12.45 6.88
C ARG A 59 -5.36 -11.58 5.69
N ARG A 60 -5.88 -12.21 4.63
CA ARG A 60 -6.14 -11.57 3.33
C ARG A 60 -7.10 -10.39 3.40
N GLU A 61 -8.18 -10.49 4.19
CA GLU A 61 -9.15 -9.39 4.34
C GLU A 61 -8.52 -8.15 4.98
N LYS A 62 -7.63 -8.36 5.96
CA LYS A 62 -6.90 -7.28 6.60
C LYS A 62 -5.90 -6.65 5.61
N ALA A 63 -5.17 -7.49 4.88
CA ALA A 63 -4.26 -7.05 3.82
C ALA A 63 -4.99 -6.21 2.76
N PHE A 64 -6.15 -6.66 2.30
CA PHE A 64 -6.96 -5.96 1.30
C PHE A 64 -7.46 -4.60 1.81
N ARG A 65 -7.94 -4.52 3.06
CA ARG A 65 -8.34 -3.24 3.67
C ARG A 65 -7.18 -2.25 3.78
N TRP A 66 -6.01 -2.72 4.21
CA TRP A 66 -4.82 -1.88 4.29
C TRP A 66 -4.35 -1.42 2.92
N LEU A 67 -4.40 -2.29 1.91
CA LEU A 67 -4.07 -1.92 0.54
C LEU A 67 -5.01 -0.83 0.02
N GLY A 68 -6.31 -0.92 0.27
CA GLY A 68 -7.27 0.13 -0.11
C GLY A 68 -6.96 1.48 0.55
N PHE A 69 -6.56 1.49 1.82
CA PHE A 69 -6.09 2.70 2.51
C PHE A 69 -4.84 3.29 1.82
N VAL A 70 -3.83 2.45 1.58
CA VAL A 70 -2.59 2.85 0.87
C VAL A 70 -2.90 3.45 -0.49
N GLN A 71 -3.74 2.79 -1.29
CA GLN A 71 -4.15 3.28 -2.61
C GLN A 71 -4.87 4.63 -2.53
N GLY A 72 -5.73 4.83 -1.53
CA GLY A 72 -6.39 6.10 -1.26
C GLY A 72 -5.40 7.22 -0.94
N VAL A 73 -4.41 6.95 -0.08
CA VAL A 73 -3.34 7.89 0.24
C VAL A 73 -2.55 8.26 -1.01
N LEU A 74 -2.06 7.28 -1.77
CA LEU A 74 -1.25 7.51 -2.98
C LEU A 74 -2.01 8.32 -4.04
N TRP A 75 -3.31 8.09 -4.20
CA TRP A 75 -4.15 8.90 -5.09
C TRP A 75 -4.29 10.35 -4.58
N SER A 76 -4.57 10.53 -3.28
CA SER A 76 -4.68 11.87 -2.68
C SER A 76 -3.39 12.69 -2.81
N LYS A 77 -2.23 12.01 -2.81
CA LYS A 77 -0.90 12.60 -3.01
C LYS A 77 -0.49 12.74 -4.47
N LYS A 78 -1.41 12.50 -5.42
CA LYS A 78 -1.18 12.57 -6.87
C LYS A 78 -0.03 11.67 -7.34
N LEU A 79 0.23 10.57 -6.62
CA LEU A 79 1.27 9.60 -6.95
C LEU A 79 0.75 8.46 -7.85
N LEU A 80 -0.56 8.19 -7.79
CA LEU A 80 -1.26 7.26 -8.66
C LEU A 80 -2.54 7.91 -9.18
N VAL A 81 -2.94 7.57 -10.40
CA VAL A 81 -4.26 7.93 -10.93
C VAL A 81 -5.25 6.78 -10.75
N ILE A 82 -6.55 7.09 -10.83
CA ILE A 82 -7.62 6.08 -10.71
C ILE A 82 -7.46 4.92 -11.72
N ALA A 83 -6.91 5.20 -12.91
CA ALA A 83 -6.63 4.17 -13.90
C ALA A 83 -5.62 3.12 -13.39
N ASP A 84 -4.56 3.55 -12.70
CA ASP A 84 -3.56 2.65 -12.11
C ASP A 84 -4.21 1.76 -11.06
N LEU A 85 -5.03 2.34 -10.18
CA LEU A 85 -5.72 1.63 -9.11
C LEU A 85 -6.71 0.58 -9.65
N LYS A 86 -7.45 0.92 -10.71
CA LYS A 86 -8.36 -0.01 -11.37
C LYS A 86 -7.61 -1.20 -11.97
N ASN A 87 -6.45 -0.97 -12.58
CA ASN A 87 -5.61 -2.03 -13.13
C ASN A 87 -5.04 -2.95 -12.04
N GLN A 88 -4.58 -2.38 -10.93
CA GLN A 88 -4.13 -3.14 -9.76
C GLN A 88 -5.23 -4.03 -9.16
N ASN A 89 -6.49 -3.58 -9.18
CA ASN A 89 -7.62 -4.30 -8.62
C ASN A 89 -8.36 -5.19 -9.63
N ARG A 90 -7.91 -5.23 -10.89
CA ARG A 90 -8.53 -6.05 -11.93
C ARG A 90 -8.36 -7.54 -11.59
N PRO A 91 -9.39 -8.38 -11.76
CA PRO A 91 -9.26 -9.83 -11.62
C PRO A 91 -8.14 -10.36 -12.52
N ALA A 92 -7.36 -11.33 -12.04
CA ALA A 92 -6.50 -12.11 -12.92
C ALA A 92 -7.40 -12.69 -14.03
N SER A 93 -7.04 -12.45 -15.28
CA SER A 93 -7.75 -13.06 -16.40
C SER A 93 -7.40 -14.55 -16.37
N ASN A 94 -8.42 -15.41 -16.24
CA ASN A 94 -8.27 -16.86 -16.34
C ASN A 94 -7.73 -17.26 -17.71
#